data_AF-A0A433CAZ4-F1
#
_entry.id   AF-A0A433CAZ4-F1
#
_cell.length_a   1.000
_cell.length_b   1.000
_cell.length_c   1.000
_cell.angle_alpha   90.00
_cell.angle_beta   90.00
_cell.angle_gamma   90.00
#
_symmetry.space_group_name_H-M   'P 1'
#
loop_
_entity.id
_entity.type
_entity.pdbx_description
1 polymer ?
#
loop_
_entity_poly.entity_id
_entity_poly.type
_entity_poly.pdbx_seq_one_letter_code
_entity_poly.pdbx_strand_id
1 'polypeptide(L)'
;MKKMKTVRTSEISGRALAWAVALVQGRALREPVYATNDDVKDLPIPFTLYEVTHVLRNDVLVSTHVQPVTVERYGILQHVRATAPSITFRGADGRRSLGSVSMFFLTEEEAQLDAQLQMKGGLKGFDPENDWRQTGDLIDEVGIMFQSSGHLEVLAYTRMRGTSGPTAIGASHRQAALRLVVMLKFGKEIEVPAELLG
;
A
#
# COMPACT_ATOMS: atom_id res chain seq x y z
N MET A 1 -14.65 6.75 9.11
CA MET A 1 -13.40 6.08 9.49
C MET A 1 -13.70 4.63 9.84
N LYS A 2 -12.89 3.69 9.36
CA LYS A 2 -12.96 2.28 9.79
C LYS A 2 -12.60 2.21 11.28
N LYS A 3 -13.29 1.35 12.03
CA LYS A 3 -13.02 1.18 13.46
C LYS A 3 -11.73 0.39 13.62
N MET A 4 -10.70 0.99 14.22
CA MET A 4 -9.45 0.31 14.53
C MET A 4 -9.55 -0.37 15.89
N LYS A 5 -8.82 -1.48 16.07
CA LYS A 5 -8.68 -2.17 17.35
C LYS A 5 -7.22 -2.55 17.56
N THR A 6 -6.69 -2.18 18.72
CA THR A 6 -5.38 -2.65 19.18
C THR A 6 -5.47 -4.12 19.57
N VAL A 7 -4.56 -4.92 19.04
CA VAL A 7 -4.46 -6.35 19.30
C VAL A 7 -3.00 -6.75 19.48
N ARG A 8 -2.76 -7.87 20.16
CA ARG A 8 -1.40 -8.40 20.29
C ARG A 8 -0.96 -9.02 18.98
N THR A 9 0.27 -8.73 18.56
CA THR A 9 0.89 -9.32 17.37
C THR A 9 0.96 -10.85 17.45
N SER A 10 1.03 -11.42 18.66
CA SER A 10 0.98 -12.87 18.87
C SER A 10 -0.39 -13.50 18.63
N GLU A 11 -1.46 -12.71 18.57
CA GLU A 11 -2.84 -13.20 18.50
C GLU A 11 -3.44 -13.04 17.10
N ILE A 12 -2.86 -12.20 16.24
CA ILE A 12 -3.36 -12.01 14.87
C ILE A 12 -3.11 -13.24 13.99
N SER A 13 -4.07 -13.55 13.12
CA SER A 13 -4.02 -14.62 12.12
C SER A 13 -4.95 -14.27 10.95
N GLY A 14 -4.94 -15.09 9.90
CA GLY A 14 -5.79 -14.96 8.74
C GLY A 14 -5.69 -13.58 8.08
N ARG A 15 -6.85 -12.99 7.79
CA ARG A 15 -6.94 -11.70 7.09
C ARG A 15 -6.28 -10.54 7.85
N ALA A 16 -6.36 -10.54 9.19
CA ALA A 16 -5.70 -9.53 10.02
C ALA A 16 -4.18 -9.64 9.92
N LEU A 17 -3.63 -10.85 9.92
CA LEU A 17 -2.19 -11.08 9.77
C LEU A 17 -1.72 -10.72 8.36
N ALA A 18 -2.44 -11.14 7.31
CA ALA A 18 -2.14 -10.75 5.93
C ALA A 18 -2.15 -9.21 5.76
N TRP A 19 -3.16 -8.53 6.32
CA TRP A 19 -3.22 -7.06 6.29
C TRP A 19 -2.04 -6.41 7.02
N ALA A 20 -1.68 -6.90 8.20
CA ALA A 20 -0.55 -6.37 8.97
C ALA A 20 0.78 -6.55 8.23
N VAL A 21 0.98 -7.71 7.58
CA VAL A 21 2.17 -7.97 6.76
C VAL A 21 2.18 -7.06 5.52
N ALA A 22 1.05 -6.86 4.86
CA ALA A 22 0.93 -5.94 3.73
C ALA A 22 1.31 -4.51 4.13
N LEU A 23 0.89 -4.07 5.31
CA LEU A 23 1.27 -2.79 5.89
C LEU A 23 2.79 -2.70 6.13
N VAL A 24 3.44 -3.75 6.65
CA VAL A 24 4.91 -3.80 6.81
C VAL A 24 5.62 -3.66 5.46
N GLN A 25 5.12 -4.36 4.42
CA GLN A 25 5.70 -4.35 3.08
C GLN A 25 5.43 -3.06 2.28
N GLY A 26 4.62 -2.14 2.83
CA GLY A 26 4.23 -0.91 2.14
C GLY A 26 3.32 -1.15 0.94
N ARG A 27 2.51 -2.21 0.97
CA ARG A 27 1.50 -2.50 -0.05
C ARG A 27 0.30 -1.57 0.08
N ALA A 28 -0.42 -1.38 -1.02
CA ALA A 28 -1.68 -0.66 -1.00
C ALA A 28 -2.75 -1.45 -0.22
N LEU A 29 -3.26 -0.86 0.85
CA LEU A 29 -4.24 -1.50 1.74
C LEU A 29 -5.70 -1.37 1.27
N ARG A 30 -5.91 -0.61 0.21
CA ARG A 30 -7.17 -0.47 -0.52
C ARG A 30 -6.86 0.04 -1.93
N GLU A 31 -7.87 0.07 -2.78
CA GLU A 31 -7.76 0.72 -4.10
C GLU A 31 -7.69 2.25 -3.93
N PRO A 32 -6.87 2.93 -4.76
CA PRO A 32 -6.82 4.38 -4.80
C PRO A 32 -8.07 4.95 -5.47
N VAL A 33 -8.45 6.17 -5.09
CA VAL A 33 -9.62 6.87 -5.61
C VAL A 33 -9.16 8.02 -6.52
N TYR A 34 -9.41 7.87 -7.81
CA TYR A 34 -9.17 8.92 -8.80
C TYR A 34 -10.14 10.08 -8.62
N ALA A 35 -9.67 11.29 -8.95
CA ALA A 35 -10.50 12.48 -8.97
C ALA A 35 -11.59 12.35 -10.06
N THR A 36 -12.77 12.89 -9.76
CA THR A 36 -13.89 12.94 -10.69
C THR A 36 -14.23 14.39 -11.05
N ASN A 37 -15.02 14.55 -12.12
CA ASN A 37 -15.53 15.87 -12.50
C ASN A 37 -16.40 16.51 -11.39
N ASP A 38 -17.11 15.69 -10.61
CA ASP A 38 -17.92 16.18 -9.50
C ASP A 38 -17.07 16.72 -8.34
N ASP A 39 -15.89 16.16 -8.11
CA ASP A 39 -14.97 16.60 -7.05
C ASP A 39 -14.40 18.00 -7.33
N VAL A 40 -14.28 18.39 -8.61
CA VAL A 40 -13.55 19.60 -9.00
C VAL A 40 -14.41 20.70 -9.60
N LYS A 41 -15.68 20.42 -9.92
CA LYS A 41 -16.53 21.36 -10.69
C LYS A 41 -16.75 22.72 -10.03
N ASP A 42 -16.69 22.76 -8.70
CA ASP A 42 -16.93 23.95 -7.90
C ASP A 42 -15.64 24.51 -7.26
N LEU A 43 -14.48 23.95 -7.61
CA LEU A 43 -13.19 24.44 -7.08
C LEU A 43 -12.76 25.73 -7.79
N PRO A 44 -12.25 26.73 -7.04
CA PRO A 44 -11.69 27.93 -7.64
C PRO A 44 -10.42 27.59 -8.42
N ILE A 45 -10.26 28.21 -9.59
CA ILE A 45 -9.04 28.10 -10.39
C ILE A 45 -8.03 29.18 -9.95
N PRO A 46 -6.73 28.86 -9.79
CA PRO A 46 -6.15 27.52 -9.95
C PRO A 46 -6.35 26.62 -8.73
N PHE A 47 -6.40 25.30 -8.94
CA PHE A 47 -6.38 24.29 -7.88
C PHE A 47 -5.36 23.21 -8.17
N THR A 48 -5.02 22.41 -7.16
CA THR A 48 -4.01 21.35 -7.26
C THR A 48 -4.67 19.98 -7.37
N LEU A 49 -4.14 19.13 -8.25
CA LEU A 49 -4.35 17.68 -8.25
C LEU A 49 -2.98 17.01 -8.15
N TYR A 50 -2.96 15.67 -8.04
CA TYR A 50 -1.73 14.90 -7.94
C TYR A 50 -1.67 13.85 -9.05
N GLU A 51 -0.49 13.68 -9.65
CA GLU A 51 -0.20 12.63 -10.63
C GLU A 51 0.82 11.64 -10.09
N VAL A 52 0.81 10.42 -10.65
CA VAL A 52 1.84 9.41 -10.44
C VAL A 52 2.63 9.26 -11.73
N THR A 53 3.93 9.55 -11.67
CA THR A 53 4.83 9.40 -12.82
C THR A 53 5.65 8.13 -12.68
N HIS A 54 5.83 7.41 -13.80
CA HIS A 54 6.49 6.11 -13.82
C HIS A 54 7.87 6.23 -14.47
N VAL A 55 8.88 5.63 -13.84
CA VAL A 55 10.21 5.45 -14.43
C VAL A 55 10.34 3.99 -14.86
N LEU A 56 10.33 3.79 -16.17
CA LEU A 56 10.53 2.48 -16.79
C LEU A 56 12.00 2.33 -17.22
N ARG A 57 12.56 1.13 -17.05
CA ARG A 57 13.84 0.73 -17.62
C ARG A 57 13.66 -0.61 -18.29
N ASN A 58 13.90 -0.67 -19.61
CA ASN A 58 13.69 -1.89 -20.41
C ASN A 58 12.27 -2.47 -20.21
N ASP A 59 11.24 -1.62 -20.27
CA ASP A 59 9.83 -1.96 -20.05
C ASP A 59 9.47 -2.50 -18.65
N VAL A 60 10.40 -2.44 -17.70
CA VAL A 60 10.16 -2.78 -16.30
C VAL A 60 9.97 -1.50 -15.49
N LEU A 61 8.92 -1.46 -14.67
CA LEU A 61 8.68 -0.38 -13.70
C LEU A 61 9.75 -0.44 -12.60
N VAL A 62 10.56 0.63 -12.50
CA VAL A 62 11.67 0.72 -11.54
C VAL A 62 11.33 1.63 -10.36
N SER A 63 10.62 2.73 -10.62
CA SER A 63 10.15 3.63 -9.56
C SER A 63 8.94 4.45 -10.00
N THR A 64 8.23 4.98 -9.00
CA THR A 64 7.08 5.87 -9.14
C THR A 64 7.31 7.14 -8.34
N HIS A 65 6.83 8.28 -8.82
CA HIS A 65 6.90 9.55 -8.10
C HIS A 65 5.53 10.22 -8.08
N VAL A 66 5.12 10.72 -6.91
CA VAL A 66 3.92 11.54 -6.77
C VAL A 66 4.30 12.99 -6.96
N GLN A 67 3.58 13.70 -7.82
CA GLN A 67 3.85 15.10 -8.12
C GLN A 67 2.56 15.92 -8.15
N PRO A 68 2.58 17.17 -7.64
CA PRO A 68 1.44 18.06 -7.78
C PRO A 68 1.35 18.59 -9.21
N VAL A 69 0.13 18.75 -9.71
CA VAL A 69 -0.18 19.46 -10.95
C VAL A 69 -1.13 20.62 -10.66
N THR A 70 -0.86 21.77 -11.27
CA THR A 70 -1.70 22.96 -11.11
C THR A 70 -2.72 23.03 -12.24
N VAL A 71 -4.00 22.91 -11.93
CA VAL A 71 -5.09 23.08 -12.89
C VAL A 71 -5.36 24.56 -13.10
N GLU A 72 -5.19 25.02 -14.34
CA GLU A 72 -5.35 26.42 -14.76
C GLU A 72 -6.71 26.65 -15.48
N ARG A 73 -7.40 25.57 -15.84
CA ARG A 73 -8.72 25.60 -16.50
C ARG A 73 -9.46 24.30 -16.25
N TYR A 74 -10.77 24.37 -16.01
CA TYR A 74 -11.70 23.23 -16.00
C TYR A 74 -12.95 23.53 -16.85
N GLY A 75 -13.53 22.51 -17.47
CA GLY A 75 -14.84 22.58 -18.16
C GLY A 75 -14.80 22.07 -19.61
N ILE A 76 -15.88 22.31 -20.36
CA ILE A 76 -16.01 21.86 -21.75
C ILE A 76 -15.34 22.87 -22.70
N LEU A 77 -14.43 22.40 -23.56
CA LEU A 77 -13.81 23.23 -24.61
C LEU A 77 -14.72 23.29 -25.84
N GLN A 78 -15.67 24.22 -25.86
CA GLN A 78 -16.63 24.32 -26.97
C GLN A 78 -15.97 24.65 -28.32
N HIS A 79 -14.85 25.39 -28.33
CA HIS A 79 -14.17 25.78 -29.58
C HIS A 79 -13.51 24.60 -30.32
N VAL A 80 -13.18 23.51 -29.62
CA VAL A 80 -12.74 22.25 -30.25
C VAL A 80 -13.87 21.21 -30.36
N ARG A 81 -15.12 21.64 -30.11
CA ARG A 81 -16.32 20.78 -30.10
C ARG A 81 -16.19 19.59 -29.13
N ALA A 82 -15.49 19.79 -28.01
CA ALA A 82 -15.45 18.78 -26.96
C ALA A 82 -16.86 18.55 -26.40
N THR A 83 -17.21 17.28 -26.15
CA THR A 83 -18.48 16.88 -25.54
C THR A 83 -18.35 16.49 -24.08
N ALA A 84 -17.11 16.44 -23.56
CA ALA A 84 -16.80 16.10 -22.18
C ALA A 84 -15.94 17.19 -21.51
N PRO A 85 -16.04 17.35 -20.17
CA PRO A 85 -15.13 18.21 -19.42
C PRO A 85 -13.67 17.81 -19.59
N SER A 86 -12.79 18.80 -19.58
CA SER A 86 -11.33 18.63 -19.64
C SER A 86 -10.66 19.67 -18.77
N ILE A 87 -9.41 19.40 -18.41
CA ILE A 87 -8.55 20.35 -17.72
C ILE A 87 -7.38 20.78 -18.58
N THR A 88 -6.98 22.04 -18.42
CA THR A 88 -5.64 22.50 -18.78
C THR A 88 -4.84 22.58 -17.50
N PHE A 89 -3.68 21.93 -17.46
CA PHE A 89 -2.87 21.84 -16.27
C PHE A 89 -1.40 22.10 -16.58
N ARG A 90 -0.64 22.42 -15.53
CA ARG A 90 0.81 22.54 -15.55
C ARG A 90 1.41 21.48 -14.65
N GLY A 91 2.25 20.63 -15.23
CA GLY A 91 2.97 19.59 -14.48
C GLY A 91 4.12 20.16 -13.66
N ALA A 92 4.74 19.31 -12.84
CA ALA A 92 5.91 19.68 -12.03
C ALA A 92 7.13 20.08 -12.87
N ASP A 93 7.20 19.64 -14.13
CA ASP A 93 8.23 20.04 -15.10
C ASP A 93 7.96 21.43 -15.74
N GLY A 94 6.88 22.10 -15.34
CA GLY A 94 6.46 23.41 -15.83
C GLY A 94 5.76 23.39 -17.19
N ARG A 95 5.65 22.23 -17.85
CA ARG A 95 4.97 22.11 -19.15
C ARG A 95 3.46 22.15 -18.96
N ARG A 96 2.80 22.74 -19.96
CA ARG A 96 1.34 22.89 -20.01
C ARG A 96 0.76 21.81 -20.90
N SER A 97 -0.29 21.15 -20.42
CA SER A 97 -0.92 20.00 -21.06
C SER A 97 -2.45 20.04 -20.94
N LEU A 98 -3.12 19.21 -21.73
CA LEU A 98 -4.57 18.99 -21.69
C LEU A 98 -4.85 17.56 -21.24
N GLY A 99 -5.84 17.35 -20.38
CA GLY A 99 -6.18 16.02 -19.88
C GLY A 99 -7.59 15.93 -19.30
N SER A 100 -7.91 14.75 -18.78
CA SER A 100 -9.12 14.50 -17.99
C SER A 100 -8.79 14.51 -16.51
N VAL A 101 -9.75 14.95 -15.68
CA VAL A 101 -9.62 14.93 -14.21
C VAL A 101 -9.37 13.51 -13.70
N SER A 102 -9.97 12.51 -14.35
CA SER A 102 -9.84 11.07 -14.02
C SER A 102 -8.43 10.50 -14.18
N MET A 103 -7.46 11.26 -14.70
CA MET A 103 -6.06 10.86 -14.78
C MET A 103 -5.28 11.18 -13.51
N PHE A 104 -5.89 11.92 -12.58
CA PHE A 104 -5.24 12.49 -11.41
C PHE A 104 -5.97 12.08 -10.12
N PHE A 105 -5.34 12.42 -9.00
CA PHE A 105 -5.85 12.21 -7.66
C PHE A 105 -6.16 13.56 -7.00
N LEU A 106 -7.21 13.60 -6.18
CA LEU A 106 -7.59 14.83 -5.47
C LEU A 106 -6.61 15.15 -4.33
N THR A 107 -6.00 14.11 -3.73
CA THR A 107 -5.05 14.26 -2.62
C THR A 107 -3.75 13.50 -2.88
N GLU A 108 -2.70 13.91 -2.18
CA GLU A 108 -1.40 13.26 -2.27
C GLU A 108 -1.46 11.82 -1.75
N GLU A 109 -2.25 11.56 -0.71
CA GLU A 109 -2.38 10.23 -0.10
C GLU A 109 -2.99 9.21 -1.06
N GLU A 110 -3.98 9.59 -1.88
CA GLU A 110 -4.54 8.71 -2.90
C GLU A 110 -3.52 8.42 -4.01
N ALA A 111 -2.74 9.41 -4.43
CA ALA A 111 -1.66 9.22 -5.40
C ALA A 111 -0.54 8.33 -4.85
N GLN A 112 -0.17 8.50 -3.57
CA GLN A 112 0.80 7.63 -2.89
C GLN A 112 0.30 6.19 -2.81
N LEU A 113 -1.00 5.99 -2.59
CA LEU A 113 -1.60 4.67 -2.56
C LEU A 113 -1.57 3.98 -3.93
N ASP A 114 -1.81 4.72 -5.03
CA ASP A 114 -1.66 4.19 -6.39
C ASP A 114 -0.20 3.84 -6.69
N ALA A 115 0.75 4.71 -6.33
CA ALA A 115 2.17 4.43 -6.45
C ALA A 115 2.58 3.14 -5.71
N GLN A 116 2.06 2.91 -4.49
CA GLN A 116 2.26 1.67 -3.75
C GLN A 116 1.63 0.47 -4.44
N LEU A 117 0.41 0.61 -4.96
CA LEU A 117 -0.30 -0.46 -5.67
C LEU A 117 0.51 -0.92 -6.89
N GLN A 118 1.06 0.00 -7.66
CA GLN A 118 1.86 -0.32 -8.83
C GLN A 118 3.23 -0.93 -8.49
N MET A 119 3.90 -0.43 -7.44
CA MET A 119 5.25 -0.87 -7.08
C MET A 119 5.28 -2.16 -6.24
N LYS A 120 4.27 -2.37 -5.39
CA LYS A 120 4.25 -3.44 -4.37
C LYS A 120 3.02 -4.33 -4.45
N GLY A 121 2.00 -3.94 -5.22
CA GLY A 121 0.71 -4.63 -5.27
C GLY A 121 -0.21 -4.25 -4.11
N GLY A 122 -1.44 -4.75 -4.19
CA GLY A 122 -2.48 -4.56 -3.17
C GLY A 122 -2.76 -5.82 -2.36
N LEU A 123 -3.91 -5.84 -1.70
CA LEU A 123 -4.40 -6.99 -0.91
C LEU A 123 -5.08 -8.09 -1.74
N LYS A 124 -5.46 -7.80 -2.99
CA LYS A 124 -6.16 -8.77 -3.85
C LYS A 124 -5.22 -9.93 -4.19
N GLY A 125 -5.55 -11.13 -3.73
CA GLY A 125 -4.72 -12.33 -3.90
C GLY A 125 -3.51 -12.40 -2.95
N PHE A 126 -3.39 -11.47 -2.00
CA PHE A 126 -2.34 -11.48 -0.99
C PHE A 126 -2.77 -12.36 0.19
N ASP A 127 -2.18 -13.55 0.29
CA ASP A 127 -2.46 -14.55 1.33
C ASP A 127 -1.17 -15.25 1.76
N PRO A 128 -0.27 -14.53 2.45
CA PRO A 128 1.03 -15.07 2.83
C PRO A 128 0.92 -16.25 3.81
N GLU A 129 -0.15 -16.37 4.58
CA GLU A 129 -0.31 -17.46 5.54
C GLU A 129 -0.53 -18.81 4.84
N ASN A 130 -1.07 -18.80 3.62
CA ASN A 130 -1.32 -20.00 2.82
C ASN A 130 -0.42 -20.14 1.57
N ASP A 131 0.19 -19.05 1.09
CA ASP A 131 1.10 -19.04 -0.06
C ASP A 131 2.57 -18.99 0.37
N TRP A 132 3.29 -20.09 0.15
CA TRP A 132 4.73 -20.17 0.44
C TRP A 132 5.57 -19.21 -0.40
N ARG A 133 5.15 -18.85 -1.62
CA ARG A 133 5.91 -17.90 -2.45
C ARG A 133 5.91 -16.52 -1.81
N GLN A 134 4.79 -16.11 -1.22
CA GLN A 134 4.64 -14.79 -0.59
C GLN A 134 5.38 -14.70 0.76
N THR A 135 5.49 -15.80 1.50
CA THR A 135 6.17 -15.83 2.81
C THR A 135 7.63 -16.24 2.73
N GLY A 136 8.02 -17.07 1.76
CA GLY A 136 9.40 -17.55 1.58
C GLY A 136 10.38 -16.40 1.36
N ASP A 137 10.05 -15.50 0.42
CA ASP A 137 10.88 -14.33 0.13
C ASP A 137 11.09 -13.44 1.38
N LEU A 138 10.05 -13.28 2.21
CA LEU A 138 10.12 -12.55 3.47
C LEU A 138 11.01 -13.23 4.52
N ILE A 139 10.96 -14.56 4.60
CA ILE A 139 11.81 -15.35 5.50
C ILE A 139 13.27 -15.14 5.14
N ASP A 140 13.60 -15.19 3.85
CA ASP A 140 14.97 -15.02 3.37
C ASP A 140 15.45 -13.58 3.52
N GLU A 141 14.63 -12.59 3.17
CA GLU A 141 14.94 -11.15 3.29
C GLU A 141 15.26 -10.75 4.74
N VAL A 142 14.43 -11.22 5.69
CA VAL A 142 14.58 -10.89 7.12
C VAL A 142 15.61 -11.81 7.80
N GLY A 143 15.95 -12.94 7.19
CA GLY A 143 16.82 -13.96 7.77
C GLY A 143 16.17 -14.67 8.96
N ILE A 144 14.93 -15.13 8.79
CA ILE A 144 14.16 -15.82 9.84
C ILE A 144 14.63 -17.27 9.99
N MET A 145 14.80 -17.68 11.23
CA MET A 145 15.14 -19.04 11.66
C MET A 145 14.02 -19.59 12.53
N PHE A 146 13.96 -20.92 12.65
CA PHE A 146 12.89 -21.60 13.36
C PHE A 146 13.41 -22.58 14.40
N GLN A 147 12.67 -22.70 15.50
CA GLN A 147 12.86 -23.71 16.53
C GLN A 147 11.50 -24.28 16.93
N SER A 148 11.45 -25.58 17.23
CA SER A 148 10.24 -26.18 17.82
C SER A 148 10.03 -25.63 19.24
N SER A 149 8.82 -25.15 19.51
CA SER A 149 8.40 -24.62 20.82
C SER A 149 7.36 -25.54 21.46
N GLY A 150 7.64 -26.84 21.50
CA GLY A 150 6.70 -27.87 21.96
C GLY A 150 6.06 -28.65 20.82
N HIS A 151 5.04 -29.46 21.13
CA HIS A 151 4.54 -30.49 20.22
C HIS A 151 3.87 -29.97 18.94
N LEU A 152 3.39 -28.72 18.89
CA LEU A 152 2.63 -28.18 17.74
C LEU A 152 2.93 -26.71 17.41
N GLU A 153 3.88 -26.09 18.10
CA GLU A 153 4.19 -24.67 17.93
C GLU A 153 5.58 -24.44 17.36
N VAL A 154 5.69 -23.44 16.51
CA VAL A 154 6.94 -23.00 15.89
C VAL A 154 7.31 -21.63 16.45
N LEU A 155 8.52 -21.52 16.99
CA LEU A 155 9.14 -20.26 17.36
C LEU A 155 9.95 -19.74 16.17
N ALA A 156 9.65 -18.54 15.71
CA ALA A 156 10.45 -17.80 14.73
C ALA A 156 11.31 -16.74 15.44
N TYR A 157 12.54 -16.57 14.97
CA TYR A 157 13.48 -15.55 15.44
C TYR A 157 14.43 -15.12 14.31
N THR A 158 15.14 -14.00 14.46
CA THR A 158 16.08 -13.54 13.42
C THR A 158 17.46 -14.17 13.60
N ARG A 159 18.12 -14.57 12.49
CA ARG A 159 19.45 -15.19 12.50
C ARG A 159 20.48 -14.34 13.26
N MET A 160 20.43 -13.02 13.10
CA MET A 160 21.40 -12.12 13.72
C MET A 160 21.27 -12.00 15.25
N ARG A 161 20.07 -12.17 15.80
CA ARG A 161 19.82 -11.99 17.24
C ARG A 161 19.59 -13.30 17.98
N GLY A 162 19.34 -14.41 17.28
CA GLY A 162 18.95 -15.66 17.92
C GLY A 162 17.65 -15.49 18.72
N THR A 163 17.47 -16.32 19.74
CA THR A 163 16.26 -16.34 20.59
C THR A 163 16.22 -15.25 21.66
N SER A 164 17.29 -14.46 21.84
CA SER A 164 17.32 -13.32 22.77
C SER A 164 16.73 -12.03 22.16
N GLY A 165 16.49 -12.02 20.85
CA GLY A 165 15.83 -10.92 20.14
C GLY A 165 14.31 -11.02 20.13
N PRO A 166 13.64 -10.19 19.30
CA PRO A 166 12.22 -10.37 19.02
C PRO A 166 11.97 -11.78 18.47
N THR A 167 10.97 -12.44 19.05
CA THR A 167 10.51 -13.76 18.63
C THR A 167 9.00 -13.75 18.45
N ALA A 168 8.49 -14.69 17.67
CA ALA A 168 7.06 -14.91 17.54
C ALA A 168 6.74 -16.39 17.44
N ILE A 169 5.60 -16.78 18.01
CA ILE A 169 5.11 -18.15 17.99
C ILE A 169 3.91 -18.23 17.03
N GLY A 170 3.82 -19.33 16.29
CA GLY A 170 2.67 -19.66 15.47
C GLY A 170 2.43 -21.16 15.37
N ALA A 171 1.21 -21.53 14.94
CA ALA A 171 0.82 -22.91 14.67
C ALA A 171 1.51 -23.49 13.42
N SER A 172 2.20 -22.66 12.64
CA SER A 172 3.01 -23.05 11.48
C SER A 172 4.23 -22.15 11.34
N HIS A 173 5.21 -22.61 10.56
CA HIS A 173 6.39 -21.82 10.19
C HIS A 173 6.00 -20.48 9.55
N ARG A 174 5.00 -20.48 8.66
CA ARG A 174 4.54 -19.25 8.01
C ARG A 174 3.91 -18.28 9.00
N GLN A 175 2.99 -18.76 9.84
CA GLN A 175 2.35 -17.89 10.83
C GLN A 175 3.37 -17.30 11.82
N ALA A 176 4.32 -18.12 12.31
CA ALA A 176 5.38 -17.66 13.19
C ALA A 176 6.27 -16.61 12.51
N ALA A 177 6.68 -16.84 11.25
CA ALA A 177 7.48 -15.91 10.47
C ALA A 177 6.75 -14.58 10.24
N LEU A 178 5.49 -14.62 9.80
CA LEU A 178 4.70 -13.42 9.51
C LEU A 178 4.44 -12.59 10.77
N ARG A 179 4.14 -13.24 11.90
CA ARG A 179 4.03 -12.55 13.20
C ARG A 179 5.35 -11.92 13.62
N LEU A 180 6.48 -12.59 13.36
CA LEU A 180 7.80 -12.00 13.63
C LEU A 180 8.05 -10.77 12.75
N VAL A 181 7.71 -10.81 11.46
CA VAL A 181 7.82 -9.66 10.55
C VAL A 181 7.03 -8.46 11.09
N VAL A 182 5.78 -8.68 11.51
CA VAL A 182 4.95 -7.64 12.13
C VAL A 182 5.56 -7.14 13.45
N MET A 183 6.04 -8.06 14.30
CA MET A 183 6.66 -7.76 15.59
C MET A 183 7.91 -6.90 15.44
N LEU A 184 8.72 -7.15 14.42
CA LEU A 184 9.94 -6.37 14.16
C LEU A 184 9.63 -4.92 13.80
N LYS A 185 8.48 -4.65 13.16
CA LYS A 185 8.08 -3.31 12.73
C LYS A 185 7.26 -2.55 13.77
N PHE A 186 6.30 -3.22 14.39
CA PHE A 186 5.29 -2.58 15.26
C PHE A 186 5.40 -2.99 16.73
N GLY A 187 6.22 -4.01 17.05
CA GLY A 187 6.33 -4.53 18.40
C GLY A 187 5.17 -5.45 18.77
N LYS A 188 4.86 -5.49 20.08
CA LYS A 188 3.95 -6.49 20.68
C LYS A 188 2.48 -6.25 20.35
N GLU A 189 2.13 -5.03 19.95
CA GLU A 189 0.76 -4.62 19.68
C GLU A 189 0.70 -3.88 18.35
N ILE A 190 -0.44 -4.00 17.67
CA ILE A 190 -0.71 -3.33 16.40
C ILE A 190 -2.19 -2.94 16.34
N GLU A 191 -2.47 -1.80 15.72
CA GLU A 191 -3.83 -1.40 15.38
C GLU A 191 -4.25 -2.04 14.05
N VAL A 192 -5.34 -2.81 14.08
CA VAL A 192 -5.90 -3.50 12.92
C VAL A 192 -7.35 -3.06 12.73
N PRO A 193 -7.86 -2.94 11.48
CA PRO A 193 -9.28 -2.73 11.24
C PRO A 193 -10.11 -3.85 11.88
N ALA A 194 -11.09 -3.47 12.71
CA ALA A 194 -11.87 -4.40 13.52
C ALA A 194 -12.63 -5.43 12.68
N GLU A 195 -13.01 -5.07 11.44
CA GLU A 195 -13.66 -5.98 10.49
C GLU A 195 -12.77 -7.13 10.00
N LEU A 196 -11.46 -7.10 10.28
CA LEU A 196 -10.51 -8.14 9.89
C LEU A 196 -10.24 -9.15 11.02
N LEU A 197 -10.76 -8.91 12.22
CA LEU A 197 -10.51 -9.73 13.42
C LEU A 197 -11.57 -10.83 13.64
N GLY A 198 -12.35 -11.17 12.62
CA GLY A 198 -13.42 -12.17 12.66
C GLY A 198 -13.16 -13.37 11.79
#